data_AF-D6NA71-F1
#
_entry.id   AF-D6NA71-F1
#
_cell.length_a   1.000
_cell.length_b   1.000
_cell.length_c   1.000
_cell.angle_alpha   90.00
_cell.angle_beta   90.00
_cell.angle_gamma   90.00
#
_symmetry.space_group_name_H-M   'P 1'
#
loop_
_entity.id
_entity.type
_entity.pdbx_description
1 polymer ?
#
loop_
_entity_poly.entity_id
_entity_poly.type
_entity_poly.pdbx_seq_one_letter_code
_entity_poly.pdbx_strand_id
1 'polypeptide(L)' 'LHQTGSNNPLGINSNIDKIPFHPYFSYKDSFGFLMMMALLSIITLTMPYSLGDPDNFIQANPLITPIH' A
#
# COMPACT_ATOMS: atom_id res chain seq x y z
N LEU A 1 1.92 19.24 5.98
CA LEU A 1 2.08 18.29 7.10
C LEU A 1 3.15 18.72 8.09
N HIS A 2 4.42 18.93 7.69
CA HIS A 2 5.48 19.25 8.67
C HIS A 2 5.33 20.59 9.40
N GLN A 3 4.68 21.58 8.77
CA GLN A 3 4.41 22.89 9.42
C GLN A 3 3.33 22.79 10.52
N THR A 4 2.35 21.90 10.36
CA THR A 4 1.17 21.78 11.24
C THR A 4 1.19 20.53 12.12
N GLY A 5 2.04 19.55 11.80
CA GLY A 5 1.98 18.19 12.32
C GLY A 5 0.86 17.35 11.69
N SER A 6 0.87 16.06 12.04
CA SER A 6 -0.19 15.10 11.69
C SER A 6 -1.40 15.26 12.61
N ASN A 7 -2.58 14.97 12.06
CA ASN A 7 -3.79 14.85 12.87
C ASN A 7 -3.81 13.50 13.61
N ASN A 8 -4.73 13.34 14.56
CA ASN A 8 -4.94 12.09 15.30
C ASN A 8 -6.40 11.60 15.17
N PRO A 9 -6.70 10.33 15.49
CA PRO A 9 -8.02 9.75 15.29
C PRO A 9 -9.17 10.45 16.04
N LEU A 10 -8.87 11.12 17.15
CA LEU A 10 -9.87 11.87 17.92
C LEU A 10 -10.15 13.26 17.33
N GLY A 11 -9.33 13.73 16.38
CA GLY A 11 -9.50 15.02 15.70
C GLY A 11 -9.28 16.25 16.60
N ILE A 12 -8.78 16.07 17.82
CA ILE A 12 -8.47 17.15 18.78
C ILE A 12 -7.01 17.57 18.70
N ASN A 13 -6.62 18.64 19.39
CA ASN A 13 -5.22 19.10 19.39
C ASN A 13 -4.28 18.07 20.07
N SER A 14 -3.28 17.57 19.33
CA SER A 14 -2.31 16.58 19.81
C SER A 14 -1.10 17.17 20.55
N ASN A 15 -0.96 18.49 20.66
CA ASN A 15 0.21 19.12 21.30
C ASN A 15 0.39 18.76 22.78
N ILE A 16 -0.68 18.31 23.44
CA ILE A 16 -0.67 17.93 24.87
C ILE A 16 0.12 16.64 25.09
N ASP A 17 0.22 15.77 24.09
CA ASP A 17 0.86 14.45 24.18
C ASP A 17 1.59 14.09 22.88
N LYS A 18 2.68 14.81 22.60
CA LYS A 18 3.55 14.52 21.47
C LYS A 18 4.71 13.63 21.89
N ILE A 19 4.91 12.56 21.13
CA ILE A 19 6.08 11.69 21.21
C ILE A 19 7.00 11.93 19.99
N PRO A 20 8.33 11.73 20.12
CA PRO A 20 9.25 11.86 19.00
C PRO A 20 8.98 10.79 17.93
N PHE A 21 9.34 11.08 16.68
CA PHE A 21 9.16 10.12 15.58
C PHE A 21 10.01 8.85 15.77
N HIS A 22 11.28 9.01 16.13
CA HIS A 22 12.17 7.91 16.47
C HIS A 22 12.22 7.75 18.00
N PRO A 23 12.11 6.52 18.55
CA PRO A 23 12.06 5.22 17.84
C PRO A 23 10.66 4.76 17.42
N TYR A 24 9.60 5.39 17.93
CA TYR A 24 8.23 4.88 17.92
C TYR A 24 7.67 4.62 16.52
N PHE A 25 7.56 5.67 15.70
CA PHE A 25 7.00 5.57 14.36
C PHE A 25 7.99 4.92 13.40
N SER A 26 9.29 5.08 13.60
CA SER A 26 10.30 4.39 12.78
C SER A 26 10.16 2.87 12.82
N TYR A 27 9.99 2.27 14.01
CA TYR A 27 9.79 0.82 14.12
C TYR A 27 8.40 0.39 13.68
N LYS A 28 7.36 1.17 13.98
CA LYS A 28 6.00 0.90 13.50
C LYS A 28 5.95 0.84 11.97
N ASP A 29 6.57 1.81 11.31
CA ASP A 29 6.60 1.91 9.85
C ASP A 29 7.47 0.81 9.23
N SER A 30 8.59 0.46 9.87
CA SER A 30 9.43 -0.67 9.42
C SER A 30 8.66 -2.01 9.48
N PHE A 31 7.89 -2.24 10.54
CA PHE A 31 7.03 -3.42 10.64
C PHE A 31 5.95 -3.42 9.55
N GLY A 32 5.28 -2.28 9.33
CA GLY A 32 4.29 -2.14 8.27
C GLY A 32 4.87 -2.40 6.88
N PHE A 33 6.09 -1.90 6.61
CA PHE A 33 6.81 -2.15 5.37
C PHE A 33 7.14 -3.63 5.18
N LEU A 34 7.61 -4.32 6.23
CA LEU A 34 7.87 -5.75 6.17
C LEU A 34 6.60 -6.56 5.87
N MET A 35 5.47 -6.20 6.49
CA MET A 35 4.19 -6.85 6.23
C MET A 35 3.72 -6.63 4.79
N MET A 36 3.83 -5.41 4.26
CA MET A 36 3.52 -5.09 2.86
C MET A 36 4.38 -5.91 1.89
N MET A 37 5.70 -5.97 2.12
CA MET A 37 6.62 -6.74 1.30
C MET A 37 6.32 -8.24 1.35
N ALA A 38 5.98 -8.77 2.53
CA ALA A 38 5.58 -10.18 2.67
C ALA A 38 4.32 -10.49 1.84
N LEU A 39 3.28 -9.66 1.94
CA LEU A 39 2.05 -9.84 1.15
C LEU A 39 2.31 -9.74 -0.35
N LEU A 40 3.11 -8.77 -0.79
CA LEU A 40 3.49 -8.64 -2.20
C LEU A 40 4.27 -9.87 -2.68
N SER A 41 5.20 -10.37 -1.87
CA SER A 41 5.99 -11.57 -2.21
C SER A 41 5.10 -12.81 -2.34
N ILE A 42 4.08 -12.96 -1.48
CA ILE A 42 3.13 -14.06 -1.56
C ILE A 42 2.37 -13.99 -2.89
N ILE A 43 1.80 -12.85 -3.24
CA ILE A 43 1.03 -12.69 -4.50
C ILE A 43 1.93 -12.98 -5.70
N THR A 44 3.10 -12.37 -5.76
CA THR A 44 4.01 -12.47 -6.91
C THR A 44 4.59 -13.88 -7.09
N LEU A 45 4.92 -14.59 -6.01
CA LEU A 45 5.55 -15.91 -6.11
C LEU A 45 4.55 -17.07 -6.21
N THR A 46 3.35 -16.94 -5.62
CA THR A 46 2.38 -18.05 -5.58
C THR A 46 1.26 -17.90 -6.60
N MET A 47 0.81 -16.68 -6.88
CA MET A 47 -0.33 -16.41 -7.76
C MET A 47 -0.16 -15.11 -8.57
N PRO A 48 0.86 -15.03 -9.45
CA PRO A 48 1.29 -13.79 -10.10
C PRO A 48 0.22 -13.14 -10.98
N TYR A 49 -0.75 -13.92 -11.49
CA TYR A 49 -1.80 -13.45 -12.39
C TYR A 49 -3.16 -13.30 -11.73
N SER A 50 -3.27 -13.53 -10.41
CA SER A 50 -4.56 -13.49 -9.68
C SER A 50 -5.27 -12.14 -9.72
N LEU A 51 -4.50 -11.06 -9.88
CA LEU A 51 -5.01 -9.68 -9.98
C LEU A 51 -4.94 -9.13 -11.42
N GLY A 52 -4.59 -9.98 -12.40
CA GLY A 52 -4.49 -9.62 -13.81
C GLY A 52 -5.69 -10.11 -14.61
N ASP A 53 -5.89 -9.50 -15.79
CA ASP A 53 -6.87 -9.95 -16.77
C ASP A 53 -6.21 -10.94 -17.76
N PRO A 54 -6.74 -12.16 -17.94
CA PRO A 54 -6.19 -13.14 -18.87
C PRO A 54 -6.17 -12.65 -20.33
N ASP A 55 -7.05 -11.74 -20.74
CA ASP A 55 -7.09 -11.25 -22.11
C ASP A 55 -5.86 -10.40 -22.46
N ASN A 56 -5.15 -9.86 -21.48
CA ASN A 56 -3.89 -9.13 -21.68
C ASN A 56 -2.72 -10.02 -22.13
N PHE A 57 -2.87 -11.35 -22.12
CA PHE A 57 -1.91 -12.26 -22.76
C PHE A 57 -2.11 -12.38 -24.27
N ILE A 58 -3.24 -11.90 -24.81
CA ILE A 58 -3.53 -11.86 -26.24
C ILE A 58 -3.06 -10.52 -26.80
N GLN A 59 -2.42 -10.53 -27.97
CA GLN A 59 -2.01 -9.29 -28.64
C GLN A 59 -3.22 -8.45 -29.03
N ALA A 60 -3.11 -7.13 -28.87
CA ALA A 60 -4.17 -6.21 -29.21
C ALA A 60 -4.56 -6.32 -30.70
N ASN A 61 -5.86 -6.46 -30.96
CA ASN A 61 -6.43 -6.41 -32.30
C ASN A 61 -7.43 -5.25 -32.39
N PRO A 62 -7.15 -4.20 -33.18
CA PRO A 62 -8.03 -3.03 -33.27
C PRO A 62 -9.39 -3.31 -33.92
N LEU A 63 -9.56 -4.48 -34.56
CA LEU A 63 -10.79 -4.88 -35.23
C LEU A 63 -11.68 -5.77 -34.34
N ILE A 64 -11.21 -6.18 -33.17
CA ILE A 64 -11.92 -7.12 -32.28
C ILE A 64 -11.90 -6.57 -30.86
N THR A 65 -13.09 -6.43 -30.27
CA THR A 65 -13.23 -6.18 -28.84
C THR A 65 -13.36 -7.52 -28.10
N PRO A 66 -12.75 -7.66 -26.90
CA PRO A 66 -12.96 -8.83 -26.04
C PRO A 66 -14.45 -9.07 -25.75
N ILE A 67 -14.78 -10.33 -25.46
CA ILE A 67 -16.16 -10.83 -25.39
C ILE A 67 -16.78 -10.57 -24.00
N HIS A 68 -15.93 -10.32 -23.00
CA HIS A 68 -16.29 -10.16 -21.59
C HIS A 68 -16.05 -8.72 -21.12
#